data_AF-A0AA41W1L5-F1
#
_entry.id   AF-A0AA41W1L5-F1
#
_cell.length_a   1.000
_cell.length_b   1.000
_cell.length_c   1.000
_cell.angle_alpha   90.00
_cell.angle_beta   90.00
_cell.angle_gamma   90.00
#
_symmetry.space_group_name_H-M   'P 1'
#
loop_
_entity.id
_entity.type
_entity.pdbx_description
1 polymer ?
#
loop_
_entity_poly.entity_id
_entity_poly.type
_entity_poly.pdbx_seq_one_letter_code
_entity_poly.pdbx_strand_id
1 'polypeptide(L)'
;MNHLKQTLLRAASSSSISWKPTGKLQQTISSEISKSGKTLHSGDTSTVRLHPALAGEGRYFVFNGTEIPASIDFTKESPLCTTLSRNGVRVRTVEHLLSALEALNVDNCRIEVTGADE
;
A
#
# COMPACT_ATOMS: atom_id res chain seq x y z
N MET A 1 -43.52 -36.24 -38.12
CA MET A 1 -42.35 -36.66 -38.92
C MET A 1 -41.33 -35.54 -38.90
N ASN A 2 -40.06 -35.89 -38.71
CA ASN A 2 -38.84 -35.06 -38.76
C ASN A 2 -38.54 -34.31 -37.44
N HIS A 3 -37.93 -34.93 -36.42
CA HIS A 3 -36.54 -35.41 -36.29
C HIS A 3 -35.47 -34.33 -36.54
N LEU A 4 -35.10 -33.60 -35.47
CA LEU A 4 -33.79 -32.98 -35.30
C LEU A 4 -33.32 -33.19 -33.86
N LYS A 5 -32.60 -34.29 -33.65
CA LYS A 5 -31.64 -34.46 -32.54
C LYS A 5 -30.33 -33.75 -32.93
N GLN A 6 -29.60 -33.29 -31.91
CA GLN A 6 -28.16 -32.88 -31.86
C GLN A 6 -28.01 -31.42 -31.41
N THR A 7 -27.18 -31.00 -30.46
CA THR A 7 -26.20 -31.66 -29.56
C THR A 7 -25.90 -30.66 -28.44
N LEU A 8 -26.01 -31.08 -27.17
CA LEU A 8 -25.48 -30.33 -26.03
C LEU A 8 -23.95 -30.36 -26.09
N LEU A 9 -23.32 -29.21 -26.36
CA LEU A 9 -21.89 -29.01 -26.11
C LEU A 9 -21.66 -28.99 -24.59
N ARG A 10 -21.42 -30.18 -24.01
CA ARG A 10 -20.71 -30.28 -22.74
C ARG A 10 -19.28 -29.85 -22.97
N ALA A 11 -18.92 -28.63 -22.56
CA ALA A 11 -17.53 -28.30 -22.32
C ALA A 11 -17.04 -29.25 -21.21
N ALA A 12 -16.21 -30.23 -21.57
CA ALA A 12 -15.47 -31.00 -20.60
C ALA A 12 -14.55 -30.02 -19.86
N SER A 13 -14.85 -29.76 -18.59
CA SER A 13 -13.92 -29.11 -17.67
C SER A 13 -12.67 -29.97 -17.63
N SER A 14 -11.66 -29.54 -18.38
CA SER A 14 -10.33 -30.15 -18.37
C SER A 14 -9.85 -30.13 -16.92
N SER A 15 -9.51 -31.32 -16.43
CA SER A 15 -8.91 -31.59 -15.13
C SER A 15 -8.07 -30.43 -14.62
N SER A 16 -8.61 -29.78 -13.58
CA SER A 16 -7.95 -28.97 -12.56
C SER A 16 -6.46 -28.68 -12.81
N ILE A 17 -6.18 -27.57 -13.47
CA ILE A 17 -4.89 -26.91 -13.31
C ILE A 17 -4.80 -26.51 -11.83
N SER A 18 -4.04 -27.27 -11.05
CA SER A 18 -3.64 -26.89 -9.71
C SER A 18 -2.61 -25.77 -9.85
N TRP A 19 -3.08 -24.53 -9.94
CA TRP A 19 -2.20 -23.38 -9.79
C TRP A 19 -1.72 -23.36 -8.35
N LYS A 20 -0.49 -23.83 -8.11
CA LYS A 20 0.20 -23.54 -6.85
C LYS A 20 0.76 -22.13 -6.98
N PRO A 21 0.25 -21.14 -6.24
CA PRO A 21 0.87 -19.83 -6.23
C PRO A 21 2.31 -19.99 -5.74
N THR A 22 3.28 -19.66 -6.59
CA THR A 22 4.71 -19.77 -6.32
C THR A 22 5.29 -18.53 -5.62
N GLY A 23 4.44 -17.54 -5.30
CA GLY A 23 4.82 -16.30 -4.63
C GLY A 23 4.30 -16.23 -3.20
N LYS A 24 5.03 -15.53 -2.33
CA LYS A 24 4.54 -15.13 -1.00
C LYS A 24 3.28 -14.28 -1.19
N LEU A 25 2.23 -14.57 -0.41
CA LEU A 25 1.04 -13.74 -0.40
C LEU A 25 1.39 -12.36 0.13
N GLN A 26 0.90 -11.32 -0.53
CA GLN A 26 1.04 -9.97 0.01
C GLN A 26 0.33 -9.84 1.35
N GLN A 27 0.90 -9.07 2.27
CA GLN A 27 0.35 -8.85 3.60
C GLN A 27 -0.06 -7.38 3.79
N THR A 28 -0.94 -7.18 4.76
CA THR A 28 -1.31 -5.88 5.30
C THR A 28 -1.50 -6.01 6.82
N ILE A 29 -1.65 -4.90 7.53
CA ILE A 29 -1.95 -4.92 8.97
C ILE A 29 -3.37 -5.42 9.23
N SER A 30 -3.61 -6.06 10.38
CA SER A 30 -4.92 -6.65 10.71
C SER A 30 -5.98 -5.62 11.11
N SER A 31 -5.56 -4.46 11.60
CA SER A 31 -6.43 -3.39 12.10
C SER A 31 -5.68 -2.05 12.09
N GLU A 32 -6.42 -0.95 12.21
CA GLU A 32 -5.84 0.40 12.27
C GLU A 32 -4.89 0.55 13.47
N ILE A 33 -3.75 1.21 13.25
CA ILE A 33 -2.81 1.63 14.30
C ILE A 33 -2.63 3.15 14.22
N SER A 34 -2.76 3.84 15.34
CA SER A 34 -2.59 5.30 15.41
C SER A 34 -1.53 5.69 16.43
N LYS A 35 -0.67 6.63 16.05
CA LYS A 35 0.36 7.19 16.93
C LYS A 35 0.54 8.69 16.69
N SER A 36 0.50 9.46 17.77
CA SER A 36 0.86 10.88 17.79
C SER A 36 2.21 11.08 18.47
N GLY A 37 2.97 12.07 18.00
CA GLY A 37 4.28 12.41 18.55
C GLY A 37 4.81 13.73 18.01
N LYS A 38 5.93 14.18 18.56
CA LYS A 38 6.66 15.34 18.03
C LYS A 38 7.46 14.92 16.79
N THR A 39 7.44 15.75 15.75
CA THR A 39 8.28 15.60 14.57
C THR A 39 9.75 15.86 14.92
N LEU A 40 10.67 15.23 14.19
CA LEU A 40 12.11 15.33 14.48
C LEU A 40 12.68 16.72 14.19
N HIS A 41 12.15 17.40 13.16
CA HIS A 41 12.76 18.61 12.62
C HIS A 41 12.06 19.90 13.09
N SER A 42 10.72 19.95 13.15
CA SER A 42 9.96 21.13 13.59
C SER A 42 9.62 21.09 15.08
N GLY A 43 9.49 19.89 15.66
CA GLY A 43 9.02 19.70 17.03
C GLY A 43 7.52 19.85 17.21
N ASP A 44 6.78 20.11 16.12
CA ASP A 44 5.31 20.13 16.10
C ASP A 44 4.74 18.73 16.29
N THR A 45 3.44 18.66 16.62
CA THR A 45 2.76 17.36 16.76
C THR A 45 2.20 16.90 15.43
N SER A 46 2.53 15.67 15.06
CA SER A 46 1.92 14.95 13.94
C SER A 46 1.29 13.65 14.44
N THR A 47 0.27 13.18 13.74
CA THR A 47 -0.38 11.89 13.97
C THR A 47 -0.32 11.06 12.70
N VAL A 48 0.23 9.85 12.83
CA VAL A 48 0.27 8.84 11.78
C VAL A 48 -0.76 7.76 12.10
N ARG A 49 -1.61 7.45 11.13
CA ARG A 49 -2.53 6.30 11.17
C ARG A 49 -2.18 5.34 10.05
N LEU A 50 -1.95 4.08 10.42
CA LEU A 50 -1.75 2.99 9.48
C LEU A 50 -3.08 2.28 9.31
N HIS A 51 -3.52 2.12 8.07
CA HIS A 51 -4.75 1.42 7.72
C HIS A 51 -4.44 0.18 6.88
N PRO A 52 -5.21 -0.91 7.04
CA PRO A 52 -5.19 -2.00 6.09
C PRO A 52 -5.42 -1.50 4.66
N ALA A 53 -4.74 -2.08 3.69
CA ALA A 53 -4.88 -1.76 2.28
C ALA A 53 -5.04 -3.05 1.47
N LEU A 54 -5.70 -2.93 0.31
CA LEU A 54 -5.97 -4.05 -0.57
C LEU A 54 -4.68 -4.54 -1.24
N ALA A 55 -4.67 -5.82 -1.63
CA ALA A 55 -3.56 -6.39 -2.37
C ALA A 55 -3.34 -5.64 -3.69
N GLY A 56 -2.08 -5.24 -3.93
CA GLY A 56 -1.67 -4.50 -5.12
C GLY A 56 -1.62 -2.98 -4.94
N GLU A 57 -2.14 -2.43 -3.84
CA GLU A 57 -2.06 -0.98 -3.59
C GLU A 57 -0.65 -0.54 -3.15
N GLY A 58 0.12 -1.45 -2.55
CA GLY A 58 1.42 -1.13 -1.98
C GLY A 58 1.34 -0.20 -0.77
N ARG A 59 2.47 0.45 -0.44
CA ARG A 59 2.58 1.45 0.63
C ARG A 59 2.41 2.84 0.05
N TYR A 60 1.55 3.65 0.64
CA TYR A 60 1.36 5.03 0.22
C TYR A 60 0.98 5.93 1.40
N PHE A 61 1.42 7.19 1.32
CA PHE A 61 1.09 8.22 2.29
C PHE A 61 -0.14 9.01 1.85
N VAL A 62 -0.97 9.43 2.79
CA VAL A 62 -2.05 10.39 2.56
C VAL A 62 -1.83 11.58 3.46
N PHE A 63 -1.58 12.74 2.86
CA PHE A 63 -1.37 13.99 3.59
C PHE A 63 -2.07 15.14 2.88
N ASN A 64 -2.82 15.96 3.62
CA ASN A 64 -3.65 17.04 3.07
C ASN A 64 -4.50 16.61 1.85
N GLY A 65 -5.08 15.40 1.93
CA GLY A 65 -5.91 14.81 0.87
C GLY A 65 -5.14 14.32 -0.37
N THR A 66 -3.82 14.40 -0.39
CA THR A 66 -2.98 13.92 -1.50
C THR A 66 -2.38 12.56 -1.16
N GLU A 67 -2.56 11.60 -2.08
CA GLU A 67 -1.92 10.28 -2.01
C GLU A 67 -0.55 10.28 -2.68
N ILE A 68 0.48 9.87 -1.94
CA ILE A 68 1.87 9.84 -2.38
C ILE A 68 2.39 8.40 -2.27
N PRO A 69 2.55 7.68 -3.39
CA PRO A 69 3.12 6.33 -3.36
C PRO A 69 4.52 6.33 -2.75
N ALA A 70 4.84 5.29 -1.97
CA ALA A 70 6.20 5.05 -1.48
C ALA A 70 7.10 4.48 -2.60
N SER A 71 7.31 5.27 -3.65
CA SER A 71 8.17 4.96 -4.81
C SER A 71 9.28 6.00 -4.95
N ILE A 72 10.40 5.57 -5.51
CA ILE A 72 11.53 6.45 -5.84
C ILE A 72 11.13 7.60 -6.77
N ASP A 73 10.10 7.39 -7.61
CA ASP A 73 9.56 8.40 -8.53
C ASP A 73 9.00 9.64 -7.81
N PHE A 74 8.60 9.48 -6.55
CA PHE A 74 8.09 10.57 -5.70
C PHE A 74 9.13 11.07 -4.71
N THR A 75 10.36 10.53 -4.74
CA THR A 75 11.41 11.02 -3.83
C THR A 75 11.88 12.40 -4.25
N LYS A 76 12.15 13.23 -3.23
CA LYS A 76 12.78 14.53 -3.40
C LYS A 76 14.00 14.60 -2.50
N GLU A 77 15.09 15.12 -3.02
CA GLU A 77 16.30 15.35 -2.24
C GLU A 77 15.97 16.27 -1.05
N SER A 78 16.31 15.80 0.14
CA SER A 78 16.16 16.54 1.39
C SER A 78 17.40 16.24 2.23
N PRO A 79 18.06 17.26 2.79
CA PRO A 79 19.11 17.03 3.78
C PRO A 79 18.56 16.20 4.94
N LEU A 80 19.36 15.24 5.39
CA LEU A 80 19.16 14.48 6.64
C LEU A 80 17.96 13.52 6.69
N CYS A 81 17.11 13.44 5.66
CA CYS A 81 15.99 12.50 5.64
C CYS A 81 15.49 12.17 4.23
N THR A 82 14.69 11.10 4.11
CA THR A 82 13.97 10.78 2.89
C THR A 82 12.65 11.54 2.86
N THR A 83 12.37 12.24 1.75
CA THR A 83 11.11 12.98 1.56
C THR A 83 10.39 12.45 0.33
N LEU A 84 9.09 12.22 0.47
CA LEU A 84 8.19 11.94 -0.66
C LEU A 84 7.37 13.19 -0.98
N SER A 85 7.14 13.45 -2.27
CA SER A 85 6.40 14.61 -2.74
C SER A 85 5.53 14.30 -3.95
N ARG A 86 4.32 14.85 -3.96
CA ARG A 86 3.43 14.85 -5.11
C ARG A 86 2.55 16.10 -5.07
N ASN A 87 2.32 16.73 -6.22
CA ASN A 87 1.42 17.88 -6.35
C ASN A 87 1.68 19.03 -5.34
N GLY A 88 2.94 19.29 -5.02
CA GLY A 88 3.33 20.33 -4.05
C GLY A 88 3.20 19.92 -2.58
N VAL A 89 2.58 18.78 -2.28
CA VAL A 89 2.51 18.20 -0.94
C VAL A 89 3.76 17.36 -0.68
N ARG A 90 4.23 17.35 0.57
CA ARG A 90 5.41 16.61 1.02
C ARG A 90 5.14 15.90 2.34
N VAL A 91 5.79 14.75 2.51
CA VAL A 91 5.93 14.05 3.80
C VAL A 91 7.41 13.73 3.96
N ARG A 92 8.00 14.17 5.08
CA ARG A 92 9.43 13.98 5.37
C ARG A 92 9.63 12.80 6.32
N THR A 93 10.89 12.40 6.50
CA THR A 93 11.30 11.39 7.49
C THR A 93 10.60 10.03 7.33
N VAL A 94 10.27 9.63 6.10
CA VAL A 94 9.48 8.41 5.82
C VAL A 94 10.25 7.11 6.04
N GLU A 95 11.59 7.17 6.07
CA GLU A 95 12.50 6.03 5.97
C GLU A 95 12.35 5.03 7.13
N HIS A 96 12.17 5.49 8.37
CA HIS A 96 12.08 4.60 9.52
C HIS A 96 10.78 3.79 9.51
N LEU A 97 9.67 4.44 9.18
CA LEU A 97 8.38 3.77 9.08
C LEU A 97 8.38 2.77 7.93
N LEU A 98 8.86 3.17 6.75
CA LEU A 98 8.95 2.27 5.60
C LEU A 98 9.87 1.07 5.85
N SER A 99 10.99 1.27 6.56
CA SER A 99 11.89 0.21 6.99
C SER A 99 11.22 -0.77 7.96
N ALA A 100 10.48 -0.27 8.94
CA ALA A 100 9.73 -1.11 9.88
C ALA A 100 8.64 -1.94 9.19
N LEU A 101 7.89 -1.32 8.26
CA LEU A 101 6.88 -2.03 7.47
C LEU A 101 7.52 -3.12 6.59
N GLU A 102 8.65 -2.83 5.95
CA GLU A 102 9.41 -3.81 5.18
C GLU A 102 9.86 -4.99 6.04
N ALA A 103 10.49 -4.72 7.19
CA ALA A 103 10.98 -5.75 8.10
C ALA A 103 9.86 -6.66 8.62
N LEU A 104 8.65 -6.13 8.77
CA LEU A 104 7.46 -6.87 9.19
C LEU A 104 6.69 -7.50 8.00
N ASN A 105 7.18 -7.34 6.78
CA ASN A 105 6.56 -7.78 5.53
C ASN A 105 5.16 -7.20 5.28
N VAL A 106 4.93 -5.95 5.66
CA VAL A 106 3.68 -5.25 5.33
C VAL A 106 3.79 -4.67 3.92
N ASP A 107 3.25 -5.40 2.95
CA ASP A 107 3.31 -5.03 1.53
C ASP A 107 2.36 -3.88 1.20
N ASN A 108 1.14 -3.93 1.74
CA ASN A 108 0.08 -2.95 1.47
C ASN A 108 -0.29 -2.21 2.76
N CYS A 109 -0.23 -0.88 2.74
CA CYS A 109 -0.62 -0.05 3.88
C CYS A 109 -0.92 1.38 3.43
N ARG A 110 -2.07 1.91 3.83
CA ARG A 110 -2.40 3.33 3.71
C ARG A 110 -1.91 4.06 4.96
N ILE A 111 -0.99 5.00 4.77
CA ILE A 111 -0.31 5.74 5.83
C ILE A 111 -0.84 7.17 5.86
N GLU A 112 -1.85 7.42 6.67
CA GLU A 112 -2.42 8.77 6.81
C GLU A 112 -1.62 9.60 7.80
N VAL A 113 -1.28 10.82 7.39
CA VAL A 113 -0.58 11.81 8.22
C VAL A 113 -1.50 13.01 8.43
N THR A 114 -1.56 13.51 9.65
CA THR A 114 -2.29 14.74 10.01
C THR A 114 -1.47 15.59 10.97
N GLY A 115 -1.54 16.92 10.86
CA GLY A 115 -0.70 17.84 11.62
C GLY A 115 0.41 18.45 10.74
N ALA A 116 1.59 18.65 11.31
CA ALA A 116 2.74 19.17 10.57
C ALA A 116 3.26 18.19 9.50
N ASP A 117 3.83 18.72 8.44
CA ASP A 117 4.25 18.04 7.19
C ASP A 117 5.65 17.41 7.26
N GLU A 118 6.08 17.02 8.46
CA GLU A 118 7.45 16.56 8.73
C GLU A 118 7.61 15.16 9.31
#